data_AF-A0AAW6TVF8-F1
#
_entry.id   AF-A0AAW6TVF8-F1
#
_cell.length_a   1.000
_cell.length_b   1.000
_cell.length_c   1.000
_cell.angle_alpha   90.00
_cell.angle_beta   90.00
_cell.angle_gamma   90.00
#
_symmetry.space_group_name_H-M   'P 1'
#
loop_
_entity.id
_entity.type
_entity.pdbx_description
1 polymer ?
#
loop_
_entity_poly.entity_id
_entity_poly.type
_entity_poly.pdbx_seq_one_letter_code
_entity_poly.pdbx_strand_id
1 'polypeptide(L)'
;MWSAFCVFIVIGLVIIGLMFRKPANERVFYFTSILPTMFMALAYFTMASDLGWAPIRAEFNHVKTDTQDEFPGYRQVFYAKYIGWFLSFPFHVINLGFLSRTPWGQIAFNVCFTEMYVVMLLIASLVSSTYKWGFYVLAIGALIFVTVSTFVTSGRLADKVGKDCHAYFHIAAGILTVLWFIYPICFGVSEGGNDLQPDSETIFYGVLDVVVFGFYSLAFLLATNDFTLERLGLLTPEFEVIPHEKSGLSVAGRASGETAVSRSASGVTSPSAASPRP
;
A
#
# COMPACT_ATOMS: atom_id res chain seq x y z
N MET A 1 5.86 12.51 -18.93
CA MET A 1 6.37 12.09 -17.61
C MET A 1 6.36 13.22 -16.59
N TRP A 2 6.99 14.38 -16.86
CA TRP A 2 6.97 15.55 -15.94
C TRP A 2 5.57 15.95 -15.47
N SER A 3 4.57 15.94 -16.35
CA SER A 3 3.18 16.23 -15.98
C SER A 3 2.63 15.26 -14.92
N ALA A 4 2.86 13.95 -15.08
CA ALA A 4 2.43 12.94 -14.11
C ALA A 4 3.15 13.11 -12.77
N PHE A 5 4.47 13.40 -12.78
CA PHE A 5 5.22 13.74 -11.57
C PHE A 5 4.58 14.91 -10.81
N CYS A 6 4.31 16.03 -11.49
CA CYS A 6 3.68 17.19 -10.86
C CYS A 6 2.30 16.87 -10.28
N VAL A 7 1.49 16.08 -11.01
CA VAL A 7 0.17 15.65 -10.53
C VAL A 7 0.29 14.79 -9.28
N PHE A 8 1.20 13.82 -9.23
CA PHE A 8 1.42 13.00 -8.03
C PHE A 8 1.89 13.83 -6.83
N ILE A 9 2.79 14.79 -7.03
CA ILE A 9 3.22 15.69 -5.96
C ILE A 9 2.05 16.52 -5.44
N VAL A 10 1.25 17.12 -6.33
CA VAL A 10 0.08 17.93 -5.93
C VAL A 10 -0.93 17.07 -5.17
N ILE A 11 -1.29 15.89 -5.68
CA ILE A 11 -2.23 14.99 -5.01
C ILE A 11 -1.65 14.54 -3.66
N GLY A 12 -0.37 14.17 -3.60
CA GLY A 12 0.31 13.78 -2.36
C GLY A 12 0.26 14.89 -1.31
N LEU A 13 0.55 16.13 -1.69
CA LEU A 13 0.46 17.30 -0.81
C LEU A 13 -0.98 17.56 -0.33
N VAL A 14 -1.98 17.39 -1.20
CA VAL A 14 -3.40 17.49 -0.81
C VAL A 14 -3.75 16.44 0.23
N ILE A 15 -3.38 15.17 0.01
CA ILE A 15 -3.66 14.09 0.97
C ILE A 15 -2.95 14.34 2.30
N ILE A 16 -1.69 14.79 2.28
CA ILE A 16 -0.93 15.19 3.48
C ILE A 16 -1.64 16.34 4.21
N GLY A 17 -2.12 17.36 3.49
CA GLY A 17 -2.87 18.47 4.06
C GLY A 17 -4.17 18.01 4.75
N LEU A 18 -4.90 17.10 4.11
CA LEU A 18 -6.12 16.50 4.68
C LEU A 18 -5.81 15.63 5.91
N MET A 19 -4.66 14.93 5.93
CA MET A 19 -4.24 14.07 7.05
C MET A 19 -4.15 14.84 8.38
N PHE A 20 -3.71 16.09 8.36
CA PHE A 20 -3.61 16.92 9.57
C PHE A 20 -4.97 17.23 10.19
N ARG A 21 -6.08 17.07 9.45
CA ARG A 21 -7.45 17.26 9.95
C ARG A 21 -8.00 16.02 10.65
N LYS A 22 -7.32 14.87 10.58
CA LYS A 22 -7.73 13.61 11.21
C LYS A 22 -6.93 13.32 12.48
N PRO A 23 -7.56 12.73 13.52
CA PRO A 23 -6.86 12.21 14.70
C PRO A 23 -5.74 11.24 14.32
N ALA A 24 -4.63 11.23 15.07
CA ALA A 24 -3.43 10.47 14.73
C ALA A 24 -3.66 8.95 14.63
N ASN A 25 -4.54 8.42 15.48
CA ASN A 25 -4.92 7.02 15.51
C ASN A 25 -5.77 6.56 14.31
N GLU A 26 -6.38 7.47 13.55
CA GLU A 26 -7.27 7.15 12.43
C GLU A 26 -6.60 7.35 11.04
N ARG A 27 -5.28 7.54 11.01
CA ARG A 27 -4.54 7.95 9.79
C ARG A 27 -4.08 6.79 8.90
N VAL A 28 -4.43 5.54 9.20
CA VAL A 28 -3.95 4.37 8.45
C VAL A 28 -4.22 4.50 6.94
N PHE A 29 -5.45 4.87 6.54
CA PHE A 29 -5.80 5.08 5.13
C PHE A 29 -5.07 6.26 4.49
N TYR A 30 -4.65 7.26 5.28
CA TYR A 30 -3.84 8.37 4.77
C TYR A 30 -2.42 7.88 4.47
N PHE A 31 -1.79 7.11 5.36
CA PHE A 31 -0.45 6.57 5.11
C PHE A 31 -0.42 5.66 3.88
N THR A 32 -1.38 4.75 3.78
CA THR A 32 -1.50 3.84 2.64
C THR A 32 -1.94 4.52 1.34
N SER A 33 -2.38 5.78 1.38
CA SER A 33 -2.64 6.58 0.18
C SER A 33 -1.46 7.49 -0.18
N ILE A 34 -0.78 8.07 0.82
CA ILE A 34 0.38 8.96 0.61
C ILE A 34 1.57 8.18 0.05
N LEU A 35 1.90 7.04 0.65
CA LEU A 35 3.07 6.25 0.25
C LEU A 35 3.06 5.87 -1.25
N PRO A 36 2.02 5.20 -1.79
CA PRO A 36 2.01 4.86 -3.21
C PRO A 36 2.04 6.10 -4.11
N THR A 37 1.33 7.17 -3.77
CA THR A 37 1.37 8.43 -4.54
C THR A 37 2.78 9.02 -4.58
N MET A 38 3.51 9.01 -3.46
CA MET A 38 4.88 9.52 -3.39
C MET A 38 5.89 8.60 -4.09
N PHE A 39 5.75 7.28 -3.99
CA PHE A 39 6.59 6.34 -4.73
C PHE A 39 6.41 6.50 -6.24
N MET A 40 5.18 6.69 -6.71
CA MET A 40 4.92 7.00 -8.12
C MET A 40 5.50 8.35 -8.52
N ALA A 41 5.44 9.39 -7.67
CA ALA A 41 6.12 10.65 -7.95
C ALA A 41 7.63 10.43 -8.18
N LEU A 42 8.30 9.66 -7.32
CA LEU A 42 9.73 9.34 -7.47
C LEU A 42 10.03 8.53 -8.74
N ALA A 43 9.19 7.55 -9.07
CA ALA A 43 9.33 6.77 -10.31
C ALA A 43 9.20 7.67 -11.55
N TYR A 44 8.20 8.56 -11.57
CA TYR A 44 8.00 9.50 -12.67
C TYR A 44 9.08 10.57 -12.76
N PHE A 45 9.63 11.05 -11.63
CA PHE A 45 10.80 11.93 -11.63
C PHE A 45 12.03 11.24 -12.25
N THR A 46 12.25 9.97 -11.89
CA THR A 46 13.36 9.16 -12.43
C THR A 46 13.22 9.01 -13.95
N MET A 47 12.06 8.57 -14.43
CA MET A 47 11.82 8.40 -15.86
C MET A 47 11.85 9.74 -16.62
N ALA A 48 11.27 10.80 -16.05
CA ALA A 48 11.25 12.14 -16.68
C ALA A 48 12.65 12.77 -16.78
N SER A 49 13.58 12.34 -15.93
CA SER A 49 15.00 12.71 -15.98
C SER A 49 15.81 11.83 -16.94
N ASP A 50 15.14 10.99 -17.73
CA ASP A 50 15.74 10.01 -18.64
C ASP A 50 16.63 8.97 -17.93
N LEU A 51 16.26 8.60 -16.70
CA LEU A 51 16.95 7.60 -15.89
C LEU A 51 16.07 6.34 -15.73
N GLY A 52 16.72 5.23 -15.34
CA GLY A 52 16.00 4.00 -14.98
C GLY A 52 15.38 3.27 -16.18
N TRP A 53 16.08 3.29 -17.31
CA TRP A 53 15.72 2.52 -18.50
C TRP A 53 16.86 1.59 -18.95
N ALA A 54 16.52 0.55 -19.71
CA ALA A 54 17.47 -0.36 -20.33
C ALA A 54 17.12 -0.59 -21.81
N PRO A 55 18.11 -0.72 -22.71
CA PRO A 55 17.88 -1.09 -24.09
C PRO A 55 17.65 -2.60 -24.20
N ILE A 56 16.49 -3.01 -24.70
CA ILE A 56 16.14 -4.42 -24.91
C ILE A 56 15.93 -4.65 -26.40
N ARG A 57 16.57 -5.68 -26.96
CA ARG A 57 16.38 -6.04 -28.37
C ARG A 57 14.91 -6.44 -28.60
N ALA A 58 14.22 -5.75 -29.48
CA ALA A 58 12.83 -6.06 -29.79
C ALA A 58 12.73 -7.42 -30.50
N GLU A 59 11.80 -8.27 -30.04
CA GLU A 59 11.47 -9.52 -30.71
C GLU A 59 10.78 -9.25 -32.05
N PHE A 60 9.77 -8.36 -32.02
CA PHE A 60 9.04 -7.90 -33.19
C PHE A 60 9.55 -6.52 -33.60
N ASN A 61 10.32 -6.46 -34.69
CA ASN A 61 10.85 -5.19 -35.18
C ASN A 61 10.06 -4.68 -36.39
N HIS A 62 9.10 -3.81 -36.11
CA HIS A 62 8.21 -3.22 -37.12
C HIS A 62 8.81 -1.99 -37.82
N VAL A 63 9.87 -1.39 -37.27
CA VAL A 63 10.54 -0.20 -37.83
C VAL A 63 11.90 -0.61 -38.38
N LYS A 64 12.06 -0.58 -39.70
CA LYS A 64 13.33 -0.90 -40.38
C LYS A 64 13.99 0.38 -40.86
N THR A 65 15.28 0.55 -40.54
CA THR A 65 16.13 1.62 -41.07
C THR A 65 17.23 1.01 -41.94
N ASP A 66 17.84 1.78 -42.83
CA ASP A 66 18.92 1.28 -43.70
C ASP A 66 20.18 0.82 -42.92
N THR A 67 20.28 1.21 -41.65
CA THR A 67 21.37 0.86 -40.72
C THR A 67 21.03 -0.32 -39.79
N GLN A 68 20.02 -1.13 -40.12
CA GLN A 68 19.54 -2.22 -39.26
C GLN A 68 20.59 -3.31 -38.98
N ASP A 69 21.55 -3.49 -39.89
CA ASP A 69 22.67 -4.43 -39.74
C ASP A 69 23.69 -3.97 -38.68
N GLU A 70 23.78 -2.65 -38.42
CA GLU A 70 24.65 -2.05 -37.40
C GLU A 70 23.91 -1.77 -36.09
N PHE A 71 22.61 -1.46 -36.14
CA PHE A 71 21.77 -1.15 -34.98
C PHE A 71 20.56 -2.09 -34.91
N PRO A 72 20.68 -3.24 -34.23
CA PRO A 72 19.60 -4.21 -34.17
C PRO A 72 18.46 -3.67 -33.29
N GLY A 73 17.47 -3.03 -33.93
CA GLY A 73 16.28 -2.38 -33.35
C GLY A 73 16.05 -2.58 -31.85
N TYR A 74 16.74 -1.76 -31.05
CA TYR A 74 16.59 -1.75 -29.60
C TYR A 74 15.37 -0.92 -29.21
N ARG A 75 14.64 -1.44 -28.25
CA ARG A 75 13.53 -0.75 -27.60
C ARG A 75 14.00 -0.22 -26.25
N GLN A 76 13.72 1.05 -25.98
CA GLN A 76 13.90 1.62 -24.65
C GLN A 76 12.81 1.08 -23.72
N VAL A 77 13.21 0.44 -22.61
CA VAL A 77 12.29 -0.06 -21.58
C VAL A 77 12.60 0.67 -20.28
N PHE A 78 11.71 1.57 -19.88
CA PHE A 78 11.77 2.20 -18.56
C PHE A 78 11.38 1.19 -17.49
N TYR A 79 12.36 0.55 -16.86
CA TYR A 79 12.12 -0.44 -15.81
C TYR A 79 11.75 0.22 -14.46
N ALA A 80 12.08 1.50 -14.28
CA ALA A 80 11.74 2.28 -13.09
C ALA A 80 10.23 2.30 -12.79
N LYS A 81 9.37 2.20 -13.81
CA LYS A 81 7.91 2.12 -13.60
C LYS A 81 7.52 0.88 -12.80
N TYR A 82 8.11 -0.28 -13.09
CA TYR A 82 7.81 -1.51 -12.35
C TYR A 82 8.30 -1.44 -10.90
N ILE A 83 9.40 -0.73 -10.64
CA ILE A 83 9.85 -0.47 -9.27
C ILE A 83 8.84 0.41 -8.54
N GLY A 84 8.34 1.46 -9.19
CA GLY A 84 7.24 2.29 -8.66
C GLY A 84 5.99 1.45 -8.37
N TRP A 85 5.59 0.60 -9.31
CA TRP A 85 4.47 -0.33 -9.18
C TRP A 85 4.64 -1.34 -8.04
N PHE A 86 5.83 -1.91 -7.89
CA PHE A 86 6.18 -2.82 -6.80
C PHE A 86 5.96 -2.13 -5.45
N LEU A 87 6.43 -0.90 -5.32
CA LEU A 87 6.23 -0.13 -4.10
C LEU A 87 4.78 0.36 -3.91
N SER A 88 3.95 0.42 -4.95
CA SER A 88 2.67 1.15 -4.89
C SER A 88 1.43 0.26 -4.94
N PHE A 89 1.38 -0.75 -5.80
CA PHE A 89 0.21 -1.63 -5.97
C PHE A 89 -0.22 -2.38 -4.69
N PRO A 90 0.69 -2.87 -3.83
CA PRO A 90 0.31 -3.56 -2.60
C PRO A 90 -0.66 -2.75 -1.74
N PHE A 91 -0.51 -1.42 -1.72
CA PHE A 91 -1.32 -0.54 -0.89
C PHE A 91 -2.80 -0.54 -1.27
N HIS A 92 -3.15 -0.74 -2.54
CA HIS A 92 -4.55 -0.83 -2.95
C HIS A 92 -5.22 -2.11 -2.41
N VAL A 93 -4.50 -3.23 -2.44
CA VAL A 93 -4.98 -4.51 -1.90
C VAL A 93 -5.07 -4.46 -0.37
N ILE A 94 -4.08 -3.83 0.27
CA ILE A 94 -4.09 -3.58 1.73
C ILE A 94 -5.30 -2.72 2.11
N ASN A 95 -5.57 -1.63 1.39
CA ASN A 95 -6.71 -0.75 1.63
C ASN A 95 -8.05 -1.48 1.51
N LEU A 96 -8.23 -2.29 0.46
CA LEU A 96 -9.42 -3.12 0.31
C LEU A 96 -9.55 -4.15 1.45
N GLY A 97 -8.43 -4.77 1.85
CA GLY A 97 -8.41 -5.71 2.97
C GLY A 97 -8.76 -5.07 4.31
N PHE A 98 -8.27 -3.86 4.58
CA PHE A 98 -8.62 -3.07 5.77
C PHE A 98 -10.09 -2.70 5.78
N LEU A 99 -10.64 -2.25 4.65
CA LEU A 99 -12.06 -1.92 4.53
C LEU A 99 -12.95 -3.13 4.83
N SER A 100 -12.58 -4.33 4.38
CA SER A 100 -13.37 -5.54 4.58
C SER A 100 -13.06 -6.32 5.86
N ARG A 101 -12.18 -5.84 6.74
CA ARG A 101 -11.70 -6.58 7.93
C ARG A 101 -11.08 -7.94 7.58
N THR A 102 -10.37 -8.00 6.46
CA THR A 102 -9.73 -9.22 5.99
C THR A 102 -8.58 -9.60 6.93
N PRO A 103 -8.44 -10.89 7.33
CA PRO A 103 -7.34 -11.32 8.17
C PRO A 103 -5.99 -10.97 7.56
N TRP A 104 -5.03 -10.54 8.38
CA TRP A 104 -3.72 -10.08 7.93
C TRP A 104 -2.99 -11.11 7.05
N GLY A 105 -3.11 -12.40 7.35
CA GLY A 105 -2.49 -13.47 6.57
C GLY A 105 -3.04 -13.55 5.14
N GLN A 106 -4.35 -13.30 4.97
CA GLN A 106 -4.96 -13.24 3.64
C GLN A 106 -4.56 -11.96 2.90
N ILE A 107 -4.43 -10.82 3.59
CA ILE A 107 -3.92 -9.58 3.00
C ILE A 107 -2.49 -9.80 2.50
N ALA A 108 -1.61 -10.34 3.34
CA ALA A 108 -0.23 -10.63 2.98
C ALA A 108 -0.14 -11.59 1.79
N PHE A 109 -0.98 -12.63 1.75
CA PHE A 109 -1.04 -13.54 0.63
C PHE A 109 -1.46 -12.85 -0.68
N ASN A 110 -2.49 -11.99 -0.63
CA ASN A 110 -2.90 -11.21 -1.79
C ASN A 110 -1.82 -10.20 -2.24
N VAL A 111 -1.08 -9.61 -1.29
CA VAL A 111 0.09 -8.76 -1.59
C VAL A 111 1.18 -9.57 -2.30
N CYS A 112 1.51 -10.78 -1.86
CA CYS A 112 2.49 -11.62 -2.56
C CYS A 112 2.12 -11.88 -4.03
N PHE A 113 0.83 -12.12 -4.32
CA PHE A 113 0.36 -12.28 -5.70
C PHE A 113 0.36 -10.96 -6.49
N THR A 114 0.12 -9.84 -5.82
CA THR A 114 0.28 -8.49 -6.40
C THR A 114 1.72 -8.25 -6.83
N GLU A 115 2.69 -8.61 -5.98
CA GLU A 115 4.11 -8.48 -6.32
C GLU A 115 4.54 -9.47 -7.38
N MET A 116 4.02 -10.70 -7.35
CA MET A 116 4.26 -11.67 -8.42
C MET A 116 3.78 -11.12 -9.77
N TYR A 117 2.63 -10.45 -9.83
CA TYR A 117 2.17 -9.76 -11.03
C TYR A 117 3.20 -8.72 -11.52
N VAL A 118 3.64 -7.81 -10.65
CA VAL A 118 4.57 -6.73 -11.04
C VAL A 118 5.94 -7.28 -11.44
N VAL A 119 6.51 -8.18 -10.65
CA VAL A 119 7.85 -8.75 -10.88
C VAL A 119 7.88 -9.59 -12.16
N MET A 120 6.82 -10.37 -12.43
CA MET A 120 6.76 -11.15 -13.66
C MET A 120 6.64 -10.25 -14.90
N LEU A 121 5.90 -9.14 -14.85
CA LEU A 121 5.89 -8.15 -15.93
C LEU A 121 7.25 -7.46 -16.09
N LEU A 122 7.93 -7.11 -15.01
CA LEU A 122 9.28 -6.55 -15.06
C LEU A 122 10.23 -7.51 -15.78
N ILE A 123 10.27 -8.78 -15.35
CA ILE A 123 11.12 -9.79 -15.99
C ILE A 123 10.74 -9.95 -17.47
N ALA A 124 9.44 -10.04 -17.78
CA ALA A 124 8.96 -10.14 -19.16
C ALA A 124 9.45 -8.96 -20.03
N SER A 125 9.47 -7.74 -19.48
CA SER A 125 9.92 -6.53 -20.20
C SER A 125 11.41 -6.56 -20.56
N LEU A 126 12.22 -7.29 -19.80
CA LEU A 126 13.68 -7.37 -19.96
C LEU A 126 14.12 -8.60 -20.76
N VAL A 127 13.21 -9.53 -21.07
CA VAL A 127 13.51 -10.72 -21.88
C VAL A 127 13.35 -10.38 -23.36
N SER A 128 14.41 -10.61 -24.15
CA SER A 128 14.42 -10.35 -25.59
C SER A 128 13.85 -11.49 -26.46
N SER A 129 13.68 -12.69 -25.88
CA SER A 129 13.17 -13.86 -26.59
C SER A 129 11.68 -14.08 -26.35
N THR A 130 11.07 -14.99 -27.11
CA THR A 130 9.65 -15.38 -26.97
C THR A 130 9.30 -15.90 -25.57
N TYR A 131 10.29 -16.29 -24.76
CA TYR A 131 10.09 -16.67 -23.35
C TYR A 131 9.45 -15.56 -22.50
N LYS A 132 9.51 -14.29 -22.94
CA LYS A 132 8.81 -13.17 -22.27
C LYS A 132 7.32 -13.46 -22.05
N TRP A 133 6.67 -14.15 -22.99
CA TRP A 133 5.25 -14.46 -22.93
C TRP A 133 4.92 -15.46 -21.83
N GLY A 134 5.86 -16.33 -21.44
CA GLY A 134 5.70 -17.21 -20.28
C GLY A 134 5.58 -16.42 -18.98
N PHE A 135 6.47 -15.44 -18.78
CA PHE A 135 6.40 -14.52 -17.63
C PHE A 135 5.13 -13.66 -17.67
N TYR A 136 4.74 -13.16 -18.84
CA TYR A 136 3.50 -12.41 -19.01
C TYR A 136 2.24 -13.21 -18.63
N VAL A 137 2.14 -14.47 -19.05
CA VAL A 137 1.01 -15.35 -18.67
C VAL A 137 1.00 -15.62 -17.16
N LEU A 138 2.16 -15.85 -16.54
CA LEU A 138 2.26 -15.99 -15.08
C LEU A 138 1.82 -14.72 -14.35
N ALA A 139 2.18 -13.54 -14.87
CA ALA A 139 1.72 -12.27 -14.33
C ALA A 139 0.20 -12.15 -14.41
N ILE A 140 -0.42 -12.44 -15.56
CA ILE A 140 -1.88 -12.41 -15.69
C ILE A 140 -2.55 -13.42 -14.76
N GLY A 141 -1.99 -14.63 -14.62
CA GLY A 141 -2.47 -15.61 -13.66
C GLY A 141 -2.47 -15.07 -12.23
N ALA A 142 -1.41 -14.35 -11.85
CA ALA A 142 -1.31 -13.69 -10.56
C ALA A 142 -2.37 -12.58 -10.38
N LEU A 143 -2.59 -11.77 -11.42
CA LEU A 143 -3.63 -10.73 -11.45
C LEU A 143 -5.04 -11.30 -11.30
N ILE A 144 -5.36 -12.35 -12.05
CA ILE A 144 -6.66 -13.03 -11.95
C ILE A 144 -6.82 -13.63 -10.56
N PHE A 145 -5.77 -14.24 -10.02
CA PHE A 145 -5.83 -14.81 -8.68
C PHE A 145 -6.12 -13.76 -7.61
N VAL A 146 -5.35 -12.66 -7.58
CA VAL A 146 -5.53 -11.62 -6.56
C VAL A 146 -6.88 -10.93 -6.66
N THR A 147 -7.39 -10.69 -7.87
CA THR A 147 -8.72 -10.08 -8.09
C THR A 147 -9.83 -11.03 -7.63
N VAL A 148 -9.81 -12.30 -8.03
CA VAL A 148 -10.79 -13.31 -7.58
C VAL A 148 -10.71 -13.51 -6.06
N SER A 149 -9.51 -13.67 -5.51
CA SER A 149 -9.29 -13.81 -4.07
C SER A 149 -9.84 -12.62 -3.29
N THR A 150 -9.65 -11.40 -3.80
CA THR A 150 -10.18 -10.17 -3.20
C THR A 150 -11.71 -10.17 -3.22
N PHE A 151 -12.36 -10.46 -4.35
CA PHE A 151 -13.83 -10.50 -4.40
C PHE A 151 -14.43 -11.62 -3.55
N VAL A 152 -13.86 -12.82 -3.60
CA VAL A 152 -14.42 -13.99 -2.91
C VAL A 152 -14.19 -13.90 -1.41
N THR A 153 -12.97 -13.58 -0.98
CA THR A 153 -12.61 -13.58 0.44
C THR A 153 -12.96 -12.26 1.10
N SER A 154 -12.39 -11.16 0.60
CA SER A 154 -12.62 -9.82 1.18
C SER A 154 -14.05 -9.33 0.94
N GLY A 155 -14.66 -9.60 -0.21
CA GLY A 155 -16.06 -9.20 -0.48
C GLY A 155 -17.07 -9.83 0.49
N ARG A 156 -16.94 -11.14 0.76
CA ARG A 156 -17.79 -11.83 1.75
C ARG A 156 -17.57 -11.36 3.19
N LEU A 157 -16.38 -10.82 3.50
CA LEU A 157 -16.10 -10.25 4.81
C LEU A 157 -16.68 -8.84 4.93
N ALA A 158 -16.65 -8.04 3.86
CA ALA A 158 -17.30 -6.73 3.82
C ALA A 158 -18.80 -6.81 4.12
N ASP A 159 -19.49 -7.85 3.66
CA ASP A 159 -20.90 -8.14 3.99
C ASP A 159 -21.16 -8.20 5.51
N LYS A 160 -20.20 -8.73 6.27
CA LYS A 160 -20.31 -8.87 7.72
C LYS A 160 -20.06 -7.56 8.47
N VAL A 161 -19.42 -6.58 7.83
CA VAL A 161 -19.15 -5.25 8.40
C VAL A 161 -20.39 -4.35 8.30
N GLY A 162 -21.09 -4.43 7.16
CA GLY A 162 -22.28 -3.63 6.90
C GLY A 162 -22.59 -3.52 5.41
N LYS A 163 -23.86 -3.24 5.09
CA LYS A 163 -24.33 -3.11 3.69
C LYS A 163 -23.67 -1.94 2.95
N ASP A 164 -23.38 -0.85 3.66
CA ASP A 164 -22.60 0.28 3.16
C ASP A 164 -21.17 -0.14 2.84
N CYS A 165 -20.49 -0.81 3.78
CA CYS A 165 -19.13 -1.31 3.58
C CYS A 165 -19.05 -2.26 2.38
N HIS A 166 -20.02 -3.17 2.23
CA HIS A 166 -20.13 -4.04 1.07
C HIS A 166 -20.23 -3.23 -0.23
N ALA A 167 -21.13 -2.25 -0.30
CA ALA A 167 -21.30 -1.42 -1.50
C ALA A 167 -20.01 -0.66 -1.85
N TYR A 168 -19.39 0.03 -0.88
CA TYR A 168 -18.13 0.75 -1.09
C TYR A 168 -17.00 -0.19 -1.52
N PHE A 169 -16.87 -1.35 -0.88
CA PHE A 169 -15.88 -2.36 -1.23
C PHE A 169 -16.05 -2.83 -2.67
N HIS A 170 -17.26 -3.22 -3.07
CA HIS A 170 -17.51 -3.76 -4.42
C HIS A 170 -17.31 -2.70 -5.50
N ILE A 171 -17.69 -1.44 -5.25
CA ILE A 171 -17.44 -0.34 -6.18
C ILE A 171 -15.94 -0.09 -6.30
N ALA A 172 -15.24 0.05 -5.17
CA ALA A 172 -13.80 0.33 -5.15
C ALA A 172 -12.97 -0.81 -5.76
N ALA A 173 -13.27 -2.05 -5.41
CA ALA A 173 -12.61 -3.24 -5.97
C ALA A 173 -12.95 -3.43 -7.45
N GLY A 174 -14.18 -3.14 -7.86
CA GLY A 174 -14.63 -3.19 -9.26
C GLY A 174 -13.88 -2.20 -10.15
N ILE A 175 -13.83 -0.93 -9.75
CA ILE A 175 -13.09 0.12 -10.47
C ILE A 175 -11.60 -0.25 -10.56
N LEU A 176 -10.99 -0.63 -9.43
CA LEU A 176 -9.58 -1.02 -9.41
C LEU A 176 -9.31 -2.19 -10.34
N THR A 177 -10.15 -3.23 -10.30
CA THR A 177 -9.99 -4.43 -11.14
C THR A 177 -10.03 -4.06 -12.61
N VAL A 178 -11.02 -3.26 -13.05
CA VAL A 178 -11.12 -2.81 -14.44
C VAL A 178 -9.85 -2.06 -14.86
N LEU A 179 -9.39 -1.09 -14.05
CA LEU A 179 -8.16 -0.35 -14.34
C LEU A 179 -6.92 -1.25 -14.37
N TRP A 180 -6.83 -2.22 -13.46
CA TRP A 180 -5.70 -3.12 -13.35
C TRP A 180 -5.57 -4.05 -14.57
N PHE A 181 -6.70 -4.50 -15.14
CA PHE A 181 -6.71 -5.29 -16.38
C PHE A 181 -6.31 -4.50 -17.63
N ILE A 182 -6.28 -3.17 -17.59
CA ILE A 182 -5.80 -2.35 -18.71
C ILE A 182 -4.27 -2.39 -18.81
N TYR A 183 -3.55 -2.50 -17.69
CA TYR A 183 -2.08 -2.59 -17.68
C TYR A 183 -1.50 -3.72 -18.54
N PRO A 184 -1.92 -5.00 -18.41
CA PRO A 184 -1.40 -6.06 -19.25
C PRO A 184 -1.76 -5.87 -20.73
N ILE A 185 -2.87 -5.21 -21.06
CA ILE A 185 -3.21 -4.87 -22.45
C ILE A 185 -2.15 -3.91 -23.01
N CYS A 186 -1.81 -2.84 -22.27
CA CYS A 186 -0.74 -1.93 -22.66
C CYS A 186 0.59 -2.69 -22.82
N PHE A 187 0.93 -3.58 -21.88
CA PHE A 187 2.13 -4.39 -21.98
C PHE A 187 2.17 -5.23 -23.26
N GLY A 188 1.05 -5.90 -23.57
CA GLY A 188 0.92 -6.74 -24.75
C GLY A 188 1.19 -5.99 -26.05
N VAL A 189 0.71 -4.75 -26.18
CA VAL A 189 0.90 -3.94 -27.40
C VAL A 189 2.23 -3.16 -27.42
N SER A 190 2.87 -2.94 -26.26
CA SER A 190 4.08 -2.11 -26.15
C SER A 190 5.35 -2.94 -25.91
N GLU A 191 5.67 -3.37 -24.70
CA GLU A 191 6.92 -4.13 -24.45
C GLU A 191 6.90 -5.57 -24.99
N GLY A 192 5.71 -6.17 -25.07
CA GLY A 192 5.49 -7.50 -25.63
C GLY A 192 5.55 -7.49 -27.15
N GLY A 193 4.53 -6.88 -27.78
CA GLY A 193 4.33 -6.86 -29.22
C GLY A 193 5.11 -5.79 -29.98
N ASN A 194 5.61 -4.75 -29.31
CA ASN A 194 6.36 -3.65 -29.93
C ASN A 194 5.59 -2.96 -31.10
N ASP A 195 4.27 -2.83 -30.95
CA ASP A 195 3.42 -2.05 -31.86
C ASP A 195 3.33 -0.59 -31.41
N LEU A 196 3.31 -0.37 -30.10
CA LEU A 196 3.25 0.95 -29.49
C LEU A 196 4.66 1.47 -29.17
N GLN A 197 4.99 2.64 -29.74
CA GLN A 197 6.27 3.32 -29.52
C GLN A 197 6.47 3.72 -28.04
N PRO A 198 7.72 3.79 -27.53
CA PRO A 198 8.01 4.12 -26.13
C PRO A 198 7.37 5.43 -25.62
N ASP A 199 7.28 6.46 -26.46
CA ASP A 199 6.64 7.73 -26.09
C ASP A 199 5.13 7.57 -25.87
N SER A 200 4.46 6.84 -26.77
CA SER A 200 3.03 6.55 -26.67
C SER A 200 2.72 5.60 -25.51
N GLU A 201 3.57 4.60 -25.26
CA GLU A 201 3.51 3.75 -24.07
C GLU A 201 3.58 4.58 -22.79
N THR A 202 4.53 5.52 -22.74
CA THR A 202 4.71 6.40 -21.59
C THR A 202 3.47 7.25 -21.31
N ILE A 203 2.79 7.75 -22.36
CA ILE A 203 1.53 8.47 -22.20
C ILE A 203 0.43 7.52 -21.70
N PHE A 204 0.35 6.31 -22.25
CA PHE A 204 -0.63 5.30 -21.85
C PHE A 204 -0.52 5.01 -20.36
N TYR A 205 0.64 4.51 -19.90
CA TYR A 205 0.85 4.22 -18.48
C TYR A 205 0.76 5.48 -17.63
N GLY A 206 1.23 6.63 -18.14
CA GLY A 206 1.11 7.95 -17.51
C GLY A 206 -0.30 8.29 -17.08
N VAL A 207 -1.25 8.18 -18.00
CA VAL A 207 -2.68 8.45 -17.72
C VAL A 207 -3.23 7.41 -16.75
N LEU A 208 -2.94 6.13 -16.99
CA LEU A 208 -3.46 5.05 -16.17
C LEU A 208 -2.98 5.13 -14.72
N ASP A 209 -1.69 5.38 -14.52
CA ASP A 209 -1.07 5.54 -13.20
C ASP A 209 -1.63 6.74 -12.45
N VAL A 210 -1.81 7.89 -13.11
CA VAL A 210 -2.42 9.07 -12.47
C VAL A 210 -3.84 8.78 -12.02
N VAL A 211 -4.61 8.02 -12.81
CA VAL A 211 -5.95 7.58 -12.42
C VAL A 211 -5.91 6.61 -11.24
N VAL A 212 -5.01 5.63 -11.24
CA VAL A 212 -4.97 4.55 -10.23
C VAL A 212 -4.29 4.97 -8.92
N PHE A 213 -3.12 5.58 -8.99
CA PHE A 213 -2.32 5.94 -7.81
C PHE A 213 -2.60 7.37 -7.32
N GLY A 214 -3.24 8.20 -8.13
CA GLY A 214 -3.64 9.56 -7.80
C GLY A 214 -5.13 9.67 -7.49
N PHE A 215 -5.97 9.69 -8.54
CA PHE A 215 -7.39 9.97 -8.40
C PHE A 215 -8.16 8.87 -7.66
N TYR A 216 -7.92 7.60 -7.97
CA TYR A 216 -8.54 6.48 -7.28
C TYR A 216 -8.13 6.44 -5.81
N SER A 217 -6.84 6.60 -5.48
CA SER A 217 -6.36 6.66 -4.10
C SER A 217 -7.02 7.80 -3.31
N LEU A 218 -7.10 9.00 -3.89
CA LEU A 218 -7.77 10.15 -3.27
C LEU A 218 -9.28 9.90 -3.12
N ALA A 219 -9.96 9.39 -4.14
CA ALA A 219 -11.38 9.10 -4.09
C ALA A 219 -11.70 8.00 -3.06
N PHE A 220 -10.88 6.95 -3.00
CA PHE A 220 -10.98 5.90 -2.00
C PHE A 220 -10.87 6.49 -0.59
N LEU A 221 -9.85 7.30 -0.33
CA LEU A 221 -9.64 7.96 0.96
C LEU A 221 -10.84 8.82 1.38
N LEU A 222 -11.38 9.61 0.46
CA LEU A 222 -12.55 10.47 0.72
C LEU A 222 -13.81 9.62 0.97
N ALA A 223 -14.01 8.55 0.22
CA ALA A 223 -15.14 7.63 0.40
C ALA A 223 -15.05 6.83 1.70
N THR A 224 -13.85 6.50 2.17
CA THR A 224 -13.64 5.77 3.43
C THR A 224 -13.49 6.69 4.64
N ASN A 225 -13.61 8.00 4.48
CA ASN A 225 -13.32 8.98 5.54
C ASN A 225 -14.23 8.86 6.78
N ASP A 226 -15.41 8.26 6.61
CA ASP A 226 -16.41 8.04 7.66
C ASP A 226 -16.25 6.67 8.35
N PHE A 227 -15.41 5.78 7.83
CA PHE A 227 -15.15 4.48 8.44
C PHE A 227 -14.06 4.62 9.51
N THR A 228 -14.45 4.55 10.78
CA THR A 228 -13.50 4.53 11.90
C THR A 228 -12.76 3.21 11.97
N LEU A 229 -11.50 3.24 12.43
CA LEU A 229 -10.71 2.03 12.63
C LEU A 229 -11.35 1.08 13.65
N GLU A 230 -12.09 1.61 14.63
CA GLU A 230 -12.89 0.81 15.56
C GLU A 230 -13.92 -0.05 14.83
N ARG A 231 -14.68 0.55 13.90
CA ARG A 231 -15.69 -0.14 13.11
C ARG A 231 -15.09 -1.23 12.23
N LEU A 232 -13.90 -0.97 11.70
CA LEU A 232 -13.11 -1.93 10.94
C LEU A 232 -12.36 -2.94 11.83
N GLY A 233 -12.45 -2.83 13.16
CA GLY A 233 -11.73 -3.70 14.08
C GLY A 233 -10.22 -3.67 13.90
N LEU A 234 -9.68 -2.54 13.43
CA LEU A 234 -8.24 -2.30 13.22
C LEU A 234 -7.59 -1.61 14.42
N LEU A 235 -8.39 -1.10 15.38
CA LEU A 235 -7.91 -0.71 16.69
C LEU A 235 -7.68 -1.97 17.53
N THR A 236 -6.47 -2.52 17.48
CA THR A 236 -6.02 -3.48 18.49
C THR A 236 -5.32 -2.74 19.63
N PRO A 237 -5.53 -3.13 20.90
CA PRO A 237 -4.85 -2.53 22.05
C PRO A 237 -3.31 -2.75 22.05
N GLU A 238 -2.77 -3.49 21.08
CA GLU A 238 -1.34 -3.82 20.95
C GLU A 238 -0.50 -2.71 20.29
N PHE A 239 -1.11 -1.63 19.80
CA PHE A 239 -0.40 -0.48 19.19
C PHE A 239 -0.72 0.87 19.85
N GLU A 240 -1.02 0.87 21.15
CA GLU A 240 -1.05 2.08 21.97
C GLU A 240 0.40 2.56 22.29
N VAL A 241 1.20 2.84 21.25
CA VAL A 241 2.58 3.34 21.39
C VAL A 241 2.66 4.74 20.81
N ILE A 242 1.79 5.64 21.26
CA ILE A 242 2.17 7.05 21.41
C ILE A 242 1.61 7.47 22.77
N PRO A 243 2.39 7.38 23.85
CA PRO A 243 1.97 7.98 25.11
C PRO A 243 1.69 9.46 24.85
N HIS A 244 0.49 9.91 25.21
CA HIS A 244 0.14 11.31 25.22
C HIS A 244 1.28 12.11 25.89
N GLU A 245 1.95 12.97 25.14
CA GLU A 245 3.06 13.84 25.60
C GLU A 245 2.58 14.97 26.55
N LYS A 246 1.56 14.71 27.38
CA LYS A 246 1.09 15.61 28.45
C LYS A 246 0.62 14.88 29.71
N SER A 247 1.05 13.63 29.95
CA SER A 247 0.86 12.96 31.26
C SER A 247 2.15 12.84 32.07
N GLY A 248 3.12 13.73 31.85
CA GLY A 248 4.44 13.69 32.51
C GLY A 248 4.67 14.73 33.61
N LEU A 249 3.68 15.55 33.99
CA LEU A 249 3.90 16.67 34.91
C LEU A 249 2.79 16.84 35.96
N SER A 250 2.49 15.78 36.73
CA SER A 250 1.80 15.94 38.04
C SER A 250 1.81 14.62 38.82
N VAL A 251 2.96 14.15 39.31
CA VAL A 251 3.13 13.54 40.65
C VAL A 251 4.64 13.45 40.93
N ALA A 252 5.26 14.57 41.29
CA ALA A 252 6.57 14.56 41.96
C ALA A 252 6.70 15.78 42.88
N GLY A 253 5.66 16.00 43.70
CA GLY A 253 5.73 16.87 44.86
C GLY A 253 6.42 16.11 46.00
N ARG A 254 7.72 16.29 46.14
CA ARG A 254 8.48 15.90 47.33
C ARG A 254 7.83 16.54 48.58
N ALA A 255 7.42 15.71 49.54
CA ALA A 255 7.31 16.14 50.93
C ALA A 255 8.42 15.44 51.72
N SER A 256 9.39 16.26 52.12
CA SER A 256 10.50 15.94 52.99
C SER A 256 10.01 15.99 54.45
N GLY A 257 10.39 15.01 55.27
CA GLY A 257 10.20 15.07 56.72
C GLY A 257 9.86 13.71 57.32
N GLU A 258 10.88 13.03 57.85
CA GLU A 258 10.93 12.57 59.26
C GLU A 258 12.02 11.52 59.43
N THR A 259 13.14 12.00 59.96
CA THR A 259 14.13 11.22 60.69
C THR A 259 13.52 10.68 61.99
N ALA A 260 13.46 9.37 62.16
CA ALA A 260 13.51 8.73 63.47
C ALA A 260 14.18 7.36 63.36
N VAL A 261 15.29 7.21 64.08
CA VAL A 261 16.07 5.97 64.24
C VAL A 261 15.74 5.39 65.63
N SER A 262 15.37 4.11 65.74
CA SER A 262 15.98 3.16 66.71
C SER A 262 15.37 1.74 66.72
N ARG A 263 16.25 0.76 66.45
CA ARG A 263 16.51 -0.56 67.10
C ARG A 263 15.40 -1.33 67.86
N SER A 264 15.24 -2.59 67.39
CA SER A 264 15.44 -3.88 68.10
C SER A 264 14.68 -4.28 69.38
N ALA A 265 13.91 -5.37 69.24
CA ALA A 265 13.74 -6.59 70.07
C ALA A 265 13.38 -6.55 71.58
N SER A 266 12.59 -7.57 71.96
CA SER A 266 12.14 -8.08 73.28
C SER A 266 10.66 -7.78 73.59
N GLY A 267 9.83 -8.63 74.20
CA GLY A 267 9.98 -9.91 74.87
C GLY A 267 8.60 -10.39 75.35
N VAL A 268 8.55 -11.63 75.82
CA VAL A 268 7.41 -12.47 76.25
C VAL A 268 6.60 -11.92 77.43
N THR A 269 5.27 -12.12 77.47
CA THR A 269 4.44 -12.76 78.55
C THR A 269 2.94 -12.37 78.53
N SER A 270 2.06 -13.38 78.63
CA SER A 270 0.62 -13.31 79.04
C SER A 270 0.51 -13.24 80.59
N PRO A 271 -0.66 -13.09 81.30
CA PRO A 271 -1.93 -13.84 81.08
C PRO A 271 -3.31 -13.25 81.58
N SER A 272 -4.40 -13.93 81.13
CA SER A 272 -5.64 -14.37 81.84
C SER A 272 -6.83 -13.48 82.27
N ALA A 273 -8.03 -14.12 82.13
CA ALA A 273 -9.32 -14.06 82.86
C ALA A 273 -10.38 -12.99 82.46
N ALA A 274 -11.70 -13.22 82.48
CA ALA A 274 -12.62 -14.37 82.57
C ALA A 274 -14.07 -13.85 82.24
N SER A 275 -15.04 -14.77 82.09
CA SER A 275 -16.45 -14.64 81.66
C SER A 275 -17.40 -14.03 82.75
N PRO A 276 -18.77 -13.97 82.70
CA PRO A 276 -19.76 -14.87 82.04
C PRO A 276 -21.07 -14.28 81.42
N ARG A 277 -21.80 -15.23 80.80
CA ARG A 277 -23.19 -15.37 80.23
C ARG A 277 -24.36 -14.71 80.99
N PRO A 278 -25.61 -14.65 80.44
CA PRO A 278 -26.49 -15.80 80.07
C PRO A 278 -26.42 -16.28 78.62
#